data_AF-A0A830FNG7-F1
#
_entry.id   AF-A0A830FNG7-F1
#
_cell.length_a   1.000
_cell.length_b   1.000
_cell.length_c   1.000
_cell.angle_alpha   90.00
_cell.angle_beta   90.00
_cell.angle_gamma   90.00
#
_symmetry.space_group_name_H-M   'P 1'
#
loop_
_entity.id
_entity.type
_entity.pdbx_description
1 polymer ?
#
loop_
_entity_poly.entity_id
_entity_poly.type
_entity_poly.pdbx_seq_one_letter_code
_entity_poly.pdbx_strand_id
1 'polypeptide(L)'
;MPNHVATYPTDEQLKRWRSEADEMDMSFSEWVQGMVEAGMKNFTPTVERDEDAHELREQRNDLRQELEATRTRVRELETALYQGEREAIAEYVENNPGVEYSEIVQHLMNSTPERVSRQLDVLEGERVQRDGDTFYPTEGDE
;
A
#
# COMPACT_ATOMS: atom_id res chain seq x y z
N MET A 1 49.49 12.05 0.37
CA MET A 1 48.81 13.31 0.72
C MET A 1 48.02 13.04 1.99
N PRO A 2 48.09 13.87 3.05
CA PRO A 2 47.21 13.69 4.19
C PRO A 2 45.77 13.96 3.75
N ASN A 3 44.89 12.97 3.95
CA ASN A 3 43.46 13.13 3.73
C ASN A 3 42.92 14.00 4.87
N HIS A 4 42.65 15.28 4.55
CA HIS A 4 42.18 16.24 5.53
C HIS A 4 40.66 16.18 5.66
N VAL A 5 40.19 15.92 6.88
CA VAL A 5 38.78 16.02 7.28
C VAL A 5 38.73 17.01 8.43
N ALA A 6 37.92 18.07 8.28
CA ALA A 6 37.73 19.08 9.33
C ALA A 6 36.32 18.99 9.90
N THR A 7 36.24 19.00 11.23
CA THR A 7 35.01 19.16 11.99
C THR A 7 35.21 20.30 12.99
N TYR A 8 34.15 21.04 13.28
CA TYR A 8 34.20 22.22 14.15
C TYR A 8 33.41 21.93 15.44
N PRO A 9 34.09 21.53 16.53
CA PRO A 9 33.45 21.37 17.83
C PRO A 9 33.01 22.73 18.41
N THR A 10 32.08 22.69 19.36
CA THR A 10 31.71 23.90 20.12
C THR A 10 32.83 24.29 21.09
N ASP A 11 32.81 25.55 21.54
CA ASP A 11 33.80 26.06 22.51
C ASP A 11 33.77 25.27 23.83
N GLU A 12 32.59 24.84 24.28
CA GLU A 12 32.44 24.01 25.47
C GLU A 12 33.07 22.62 25.30
N GLN A 13 32.87 22.00 24.13
CA GLN A 13 33.49 20.72 23.81
C GLN A 13 35.01 20.84 23.78
N LEU A 14 35.55 21.87 23.11
CA LEU A 14 36.98 22.14 23.07
C LEU A 14 37.59 22.32 24.45
N LYS A 15 36.92 23.08 25.33
CA LYS A 15 37.40 23.32 26.69
C LYS A 15 37.47 22.03 27.50
N ARG A 16 36.41 21.21 27.42
CA ARG A 16 36.37 19.92 28.11
C ARG A 16 37.46 18.98 27.61
N TRP A 17 37.58 18.82 26.30
CA TRP A 17 38.56 17.93 25.69
C TRP A 17 40.01 18.31 25.97
N ARG A 18 40.30 19.62 26.04
CA ARG A 18 41.61 20.11 26.48
C ARG A 18 41.90 19.73 27.93
N SER A 19 40.94 19.92 28.82
CA SER A 19 41.08 19.52 30.23
C SER A 19 41.33 18.02 30.39
N GLU A 20 40.62 17.20 29.60
CA GLU A 20 40.78 15.74 29.64
C GLU A 20 42.11 15.28 29.01
N ALA A 21 42.59 15.96 27.96
CA ALA A 21 43.90 15.68 27.38
C ALA A 21 45.04 16.01 28.36
N ASP A 22 44.94 17.14 29.06
CA ASP A 22 45.89 17.55 30.11
C ASP A 22 45.89 16.57 31.28
N GLU A 23 44.72 16.07 31.69
CA GLU A 23 44.58 15.08 32.78
C GLU A 23 45.20 13.72 32.42
N MET A 24 45.20 13.36 31.13
CA MET A 24 45.82 12.14 30.62
C MET A 24 47.27 12.31 30.13
N ASP A 25 47.88 13.47 30.36
CA ASP A 25 49.27 13.80 29.96
C ASP A 25 49.55 13.53 28.47
N MET A 26 48.59 13.86 27.60
CA MET A 26 48.67 13.62 26.15
C MET A 26 48.42 14.90 25.34
N SER A 27 48.91 14.91 24.10
CA SER A 27 48.64 16.05 23.22
C SER A 27 47.15 16.12 22.85
N PHE A 28 46.63 17.32 22.66
CA PHE A 28 45.23 17.52 22.25
C PHE A 28 44.89 16.77 20.95
N SER A 29 45.81 16.74 19.98
CA SER A 29 45.63 15.98 18.73
C SER A 29 45.55 14.47 18.95
N GLU A 30 46.36 13.94 19.87
CA GLU A 30 46.39 12.52 20.22
C GLU A 30 45.13 12.10 20.99
N TRP A 31 44.67 12.95 21.90
CA TRP A 31 43.39 12.78 22.58
C TRP A 31 42.22 12.76 21.57
N VAL A 32 42.18 13.69 20.61
CA VAL A 32 41.10 13.75 19.59
C VAL A 32 41.14 12.51 18.70
N GLN A 33 42.33 12.08 18.30
CA GLN A 33 42.51 10.86 17.53
C GLN A 33 41.98 9.64 18.30
N GLY A 34 42.36 9.50 19.58
CA GLY A 34 41.89 8.40 20.45
C GLY A 34 40.37 8.41 20.65
N MET A 35 39.77 9.59 20.84
CA MET A 35 38.31 9.73 20.93
C MET A 35 37.61 9.26 19.65
N VAL A 36 38.12 9.64 18.48
CA VAL A 36 37.53 9.24 17.19
C VAL A 36 37.69 7.74 16.97
N GLU A 37 38.87 7.18 17.26
CA GLU A 37 39.12 5.74 17.15
C GLU A 37 38.26 4.93 18.12
N ALA A 38 38.05 5.41 19.35
CA ALA A 38 37.15 4.80 20.33
C ALA A 38 35.68 4.91 19.91
N GLY A 39 35.27 6.06 19.37
CA GLY A 39 33.95 6.25 18.77
C GLY A 39 33.70 5.26 17.65
N MET A 40 34.67 5.08 16.75
CA MET A 40 34.60 4.11 15.65
C MET A 40 34.52 2.66 16.13
N LYS A 41 35.22 2.29 17.21
CA LYS A 41 35.11 0.94 17.82
C LYS A 41 33.70 0.66 18.35
N ASN A 42 33.02 1.68 18.87
CA ASN A 42 31.64 1.58 19.34
C ASN A 42 30.60 1.78 18.22
N PHE A 43 31.02 2.29 17.06
CA PHE A 43 30.17 2.54 15.90
C PHE A 43 30.24 1.35 14.94
N THR A 44 29.64 0.22 15.33
CA THR A 44 29.24 -0.81 14.37
C THR A 44 27.78 -0.51 14.01
N PRO A 45 27.46 0.05 12.83
CA PRO A 45 26.08 0.17 12.39
C PRO A 45 25.57 -1.24 12.05
N THR A 46 25.20 -2.02 13.06
CA THR A 46 24.27 -3.13 12.90
C THR A 46 22.90 -2.52 12.69
N VAL A 47 22.57 -2.28 11.42
CA VAL A 47 21.18 -2.14 11.02
C VAL A 47 20.58 -3.53 11.20
N GLU A 48 20.02 -3.80 12.38
CA GLU A 48 19.12 -4.93 12.56
C GLU A 48 17.95 -4.69 11.59
N ARG A 49 17.83 -5.57 10.60
CA ARG A 49 16.65 -5.59 9.75
C ARG A 49 15.54 -6.19 10.60
N ASP A 50 14.46 -5.44 10.77
CA ASP A 50 13.30 -5.90 11.54
C ASP A 50 12.67 -7.18 10.95
N GLU A 51 12.91 -7.45 9.66
CA GLU A 51 12.40 -8.62 8.95
C GLU A 51 13.48 -9.26 8.06
N ASP A 52 13.49 -10.59 7.98
CA ASP A 52 14.39 -11.32 7.08
C ASP A 52 13.93 -11.12 5.62
N ALA A 53 14.89 -11.09 4.67
CA ALA A 53 14.59 -11.09 3.25
C ALA A 53 13.77 -12.31 2.79
N HIS A 54 13.70 -13.37 3.59
CA HIS A 54 12.77 -14.48 3.40
C HIS A 54 11.31 -14.06 3.70
N GLU A 55 11.06 -13.44 4.84
CA GLU A 55 9.73 -13.02 5.30
C GLU A 55 9.11 -12.00 4.33
N LEU A 56 9.90 -11.02 3.88
CA LEU A 56 9.47 -10.05 2.87
C LEU A 56 9.08 -10.70 1.52
N ARG A 57 9.74 -11.81 1.16
CA ARG A 57 9.40 -12.53 -0.09
C ARG A 57 8.10 -13.32 0.06
N GLU A 58 7.86 -13.87 1.24
CA GLU A 58 6.63 -14.59 1.58
C GLU A 58 5.45 -13.62 1.58
N GLN A 59 5.53 -12.52 2.33
CA GLN A 59 4.52 -11.46 2.33
C GLN A 59 4.22 -10.94 0.91
N ARG A 60 5.27 -10.71 0.11
CA ARG A 60 5.10 -10.28 -1.29
C ARG A 60 4.42 -11.34 -2.16
N ASN A 61 4.71 -12.63 -1.95
CA ASN A 61 4.05 -13.71 -2.68
C ASN A 61 2.57 -13.78 -2.31
N ASP A 62 2.24 -13.68 -1.02
CA ASP A 62 0.87 -13.75 -0.52
C ASP A 62 0.02 -12.59 -1.06
N LEU A 63 0.53 -11.36 -0.94
CA LEU A 63 -0.11 -10.17 -1.50
C LEU A 63 -0.31 -10.27 -3.02
N ARG A 64 0.65 -10.86 -3.74
CA ARG A 64 0.52 -11.07 -5.18
C ARG A 64 -0.57 -12.08 -5.52
N GLN A 65 -0.70 -13.13 -4.72
CA GLN A 65 -1.69 -14.18 -4.91
C GLN A 65 -3.10 -13.66 -4.64
N GLU A 66 -3.27 -12.90 -3.56
CA GLU A 66 -4.53 -12.22 -3.23
C GLU A 66 -4.93 -11.24 -4.34
N LEU A 67 -4.00 -10.38 -4.78
CA LEU A 67 -4.25 -9.43 -5.86
C LEU A 67 -4.70 -10.13 -7.15
N GLU A 68 -4.11 -11.27 -7.49
CA GLU A 68 -4.46 -12.05 -8.67
C GLU A 68 -5.86 -12.68 -8.55
N ALA A 69 -6.21 -13.19 -7.36
CA ALA A 69 -7.54 -13.70 -7.05
C ALA A 69 -8.60 -12.60 -7.19
N THR A 70 -8.38 -11.43 -6.56
CA THR A 70 -9.31 -10.29 -6.65
C THR A 70 -9.49 -9.81 -8.09
N ARG A 71 -8.41 -9.70 -8.87
CA ARG A 71 -8.49 -9.31 -10.29
C ARG A 71 -9.26 -10.30 -11.14
N THR A 72 -9.13 -11.59 -10.85
CA THR A 72 -9.87 -12.63 -11.55
C THR A 72 -11.35 -12.56 -11.21
N ARG A 73 -11.69 -12.38 -9.93
CA ARG A 73 -13.07 -12.18 -9.49
C ARG A 73 -13.72 -10.96 -10.13
N VAL A 74 -13.01 -9.83 -10.21
CA VAL A 74 -13.50 -8.62 -10.91
C VAL A 74 -13.79 -8.92 -12.37
N ARG A 75 -12.88 -9.59 -13.09
CA ARG A 75 -13.09 -9.98 -14.49
C ARG A 75 -14.30 -10.89 -14.68
N GLU A 76 -14.52 -11.84 -13.78
CA GLU A 76 -15.70 -12.72 -13.81
C GLU A 76 -16.99 -11.93 -13.61
N LEU A 77 -17.01 -11.02 -12.64
CA LEU A 77 -18.15 -10.15 -12.36
C LEU A 77 -18.44 -9.19 -13.52
N GLU A 78 -17.40 -8.59 -14.10
CA GLU A 78 -17.52 -7.75 -15.31
C GLU A 78 -18.06 -8.57 -16.48
N THR A 79 -17.55 -9.79 -16.69
CA THR A 79 -18.03 -10.67 -17.76
C THR A 79 -19.49 -11.03 -17.56
N ALA A 80 -19.91 -11.35 -16.34
CA ALA A 80 -21.30 -11.64 -16.01
C ALA A 80 -22.22 -10.42 -16.24
N LEU A 81 -21.76 -9.21 -15.89
CA LEU A 81 -22.47 -7.96 -16.16
C LEU A 81 -22.66 -7.74 -17.67
N TYR A 82 -21.55 -7.77 -18.42
CA TYR A 82 -21.57 -7.50 -19.86
C TYR A 82 -22.35 -8.57 -20.63
N GLN A 83 -22.27 -9.84 -20.23
CA GLN A 83 -23.07 -10.90 -20.83
C GLN A 83 -24.55 -10.69 -20.50
N GLY A 84 -24.91 -10.40 -19.25
CA GLY A 84 -26.32 -10.17 -18.87
C GLY A 84 -26.97 -8.96 -19.56
N GLU A 85 -26.23 -7.89 -19.82
CA GLU A 85 -26.74 -6.74 -20.58
C GLU A 85 -26.88 -7.04 -22.07
N ARG A 86 -25.88 -7.70 -22.67
CA ARG A 86 -25.92 -8.05 -24.09
C ARG A 86 -26.97 -9.10 -24.41
N GLU A 87 -27.13 -10.11 -23.55
CA GLU A 87 -28.17 -11.14 -23.66
C GLU A 87 -29.55 -10.48 -23.61
N ALA A 88 -29.76 -9.51 -22.70
CA ALA A 88 -31.02 -8.79 -22.57
C ALA A 88 -31.37 -7.97 -23.82
N ILE A 89 -30.38 -7.29 -24.40
CA ILE A 89 -30.56 -6.53 -25.63
C ILE A 89 -30.90 -7.49 -26.77
N ALA A 90 -30.17 -8.60 -26.90
CA ALA A 90 -30.39 -9.61 -27.93
C ALA A 90 -31.80 -10.21 -27.82
N GLU A 91 -32.19 -10.66 -26.63
CA GLU A 91 -33.52 -11.21 -26.35
C GLU A 91 -34.63 -10.18 -26.64
N TYR A 92 -34.43 -8.92 -26.25
CA TYR A 92 -35.43 -7.87 -26.50
C TYR A 92 -35.59 -7.56 -28.00
N VAL A 93 -34.49 -7.52 -28.76
CA VAL A 93 -34.49 -7.29 -30.21
C VAL A 93 -35.06 -8.50 -30.96
N GLU A 94 -34.75 -9.73 -30.52
CA GLU A 94 -35.34 -10.95 -31.10
C GLU A 94 -36.86 -10.99 -30.92
N ASN A 95 -37.35 -10.59 -29.74
CA ASN A 95 -38.78 -10.55 -29.45
C ASN A 95 -39.48 -9.34 -30.09
N ASN A 96 -38.74 -8.30 -30.49
CA ASN A 96 -39.27 -7.06 -31.07
C ASN A 96 -38.44 -6.64 -32.30
N PRO A 97 -38.53 -7.36 -33.43
CA PRO A 97 -37.74 -7.05 -34.62
C PRO A 97 -38.11 -5.68 -35.19
N GLY A 98 -37.10 -4.85 -35.47
CA GLY A 98 -37.28 -3.48 -35.96
C GLY A 98 -37.48 -2.42 -34.86
N VAL A 99 -37.24 -2.78 -33.59
CA VAL A 99 -37.30 -1.87 -32.44
C VAL A 99 -36.32 -0.70 -32.57
N GLU A 100 -36.76 0.49 -32.18
CA GLU A 100 -35.95 1.71 -32.24
C GLU A 100 -34.96 1.77 -31.07
N TYR A 101 -33.83 2.46 -31.29
CA TYR A 101 -32.76 2.56 -30.27
C TYR A 101 -33.28 3.10 -28.92
N SER A 102 -34.20 4.07 -28.95
CA SER A 102 -34.79 4.65 -27.74
C SER A 102 -35.60 3.64 -26.91
N GLU A 103 -36.25 2.68 -27.57
CA GLU A 103 -37.05 1.65 -26.91
C GLU A 103 -36.16 0.60 -26.25
N ILE A 104 -35.02 0.25 -26.86
CA ILE A 104 -34.00 -0.60 -26.24
C ILE A 104 -33.45 0.05 -24.97
N VAL A 105 -33.12 1.34 -25.03
CA VAL A 105 -32.61 2.09 -23.86
C VAL A 105 -33.66 2.15 -22.75
N GLN A 106 -34.92 2.37 -23.08
CA GLN A 106 -36.01 2.38 -22.10
C GLN A 106 -36.24 1.00 -21.47
N HIS A 107 -36.15 -0.08 -22.25
CA HIS A 107 -36.25 -1.45 -21.75
C HIS A 107 -35.11 -1.79 -20.78
N LEU A 108 -33.88 -1.39 -21.10
CA LEU A 108 -32.75 -1.52 -20.18
C LEU A 108 -32.98 -0.76 -18.89
N MET A 109 -33.40 0.51 -18.95
CA MET A 109 -33.69 1.31 -17.75
C MET A 109 -34.80 0.71 -16.88
N ASN A 110 -35.82 0.11 -17.49
CA ASN A 110 -36.93 -0.53 -16.75
C ASN A 110 -36.54 -1.88 -16.13
N SER A 111 -35.58 -2.60 -16.71
CA SER A 111 -35.05 -3.86 -16.17
C SER A 111 -33.88 -3.65 -15.21
N THR A 112 -33.36 -2.42 -15.13
CA THR A 112 -32.24 -2.05 -14.23
C THR A 112 -32.58 -2.24 -12.75
N PRO A 113 -33.76 -1.86 -12.21
CA PRO A 113 -34.06 -2.00 -10.78
C PRO A 113 -34.02 -3.45 -10.27
N GLU A 114 -34.63 -4.39 -10.99
CA GLU A 114 -34.66 -5.82 -10.61
C GLU A 114 -33.25 -6.45 -10.66
N ARG A 115 -32.41 -5.95 -11.56
CA ARG A 115 -31.01 -6.37 -11.70
C ARG A 115 -30.13 -5.75 -10.62
N VAL A 116 -30.34 -4.47 -10.31
CA VAL A 116 -29.66 -3.76 -9.22
C VAL A 116 -29.96 -4.44 -7.88
N SER A 117 -31.21 -4.84 -7.62
CA SER A 117 -31.54 -5.61 -6.41
C SER A 117 -30.75 -6.93 -6.33
N ARG A 118 -30.75 -7.71 -7.42
CA ARG A 118 -30.00 -8.98 -7.48
C ARG A 118 -28.49 -8.79 -7.29
N GLN A 119 -27.95 -7.66 -7.74
CA GLN A 119 -26.54 -7.33 -7.60
C GLN A 119 -26.21 -6.82 -6.20
N LEU A 120 -27.12 -6.07 -5.58
CA LEU A 120 -27.00 -5.62 -4.20
C LEU A 120 -27.04 -6.82 -3.24
N ASP A 121 -27.85 -7.84 -3.51
CA ASP A 121 -27.85 -9.10 -2.74
C ASP A 121 -26.48 -9.82 -2.79
N VAL A 122 -25.76 -9.72 -3.90
CA VAL A 122 -24.40 -10.31 -4.04
C VAL A 122 -23.34 -9.48 -3.33
N LEU A 123 -23.50 -8.16 -3.30
CA LEU A 123 -22.57 -7.23 -2.64
C LEU A 123 -22.84 -7.08 -1.15
N GLU A 124 -24.01 -7.54 -0.68
CA GLU A 124 -24.44 -7.49 0.71
C GLU A 124 -23.52 -8.34 1.59
N GLY A 125 -22.81 -7.69 2.52
CA GLY A 125 -21.84 -8.31 3.42
C GLY A 125 -20.40 -8.39 2.89
N GLU A 126 -20.16 -8.10 1.61
CA GLU A 126 -18.79 -8.10 1.02
C GLU A 126 -18.25 -6.68 0.81
N ARG A 127 -19.08 -5.77 0.27
CA ARG A 127 -18.72 -4.36 0.03
C ARG A 127 -19.78 -3.37 0.45
N VAL A 128 -21.01 -3.86 0.64
CA VAL A 128 -22.17 -3.04 0.91
C VAL A 128 -22.93 -3.69 2.05
N GLN A 129 -23.39 -2.89 3.01
CA GLN A 129 -24.26 -3.31 4.09
C GLN A 129 -25.62 -2.64 3.92
N ARG A 130 -26.68 -3.43 4.07
CA ARG A 130 -28.06 -2.96 3.97
C ARG A 130 -28.61 -2.64 5.37
N ASP A 131 -29.15 -1.45 5.53
CA ASP A 131 -30.00 -1.09 6.68
C ASP A 131 -31.35 -0.62 6.16
N GLY A 132 -32.34 -1.50 6.24
CA GLY A 132 -33.66 -1.31 5.65
C GLY A 132 -33.60 -1.13 4.13
N ASP A 133 -33.86 0.08 3.66
CA ASP A 133 -33.87 0.45 2.24
C ASP A 133 -32.65 1.29 1.82
N THR A 134 -31.70 1.47 2.75
CA THR A 134 -30.49 2.26 2.52
C THR A 134 -29.27 1.35 2.51
N PHE A 135 -28.34 1.63 1.60
CA PHE A 135 -27.13 0.84 1.39
C PHE A 135 -25.90 1.68 1.76
N TYR A 136 -25.02 1.12 2.57
CA TYR A 136 -23.78 1.74 3.05
C TYR A 136 -22.59 0.90 2.62
N PRO A 137 -21.41 1.47 2.35
CA PRO A 137 -20.22 0.65 2.20
C PRO A 137 -19.94 -0.11 3.51
N THR A 138 -19.52 -1.37 3.44
CA THR A 138 -18.91 -2.01 4.62
C THR A 138 -17.63 -1.25 4.94
N GLU A 139 -17.49 -0.76 6.17
CA GLU A 139 -16.25 -0.13 6.63
C GLU A 139 -15.12 -1.13 6.36
N GLY A 140 -14.23 -0.78 5.42
CA GLY A 140 -13.07 -1.61 5.13
C GLY A 140 -12.23 -1.69 6.39
N ASP A 141 -11.86 -2.90 6.79
CA ASP A 141 -10.85 -3.12 7.82
C ASP A 141 -9.62 -2.25 7.49
N GLU A 142 -9.26 -1.37 8.43
CA GLU A 142 -7.90 -0.80 8.54
C GLU A 142 -6.87 -1.91 8.78
#